data_AF-A0A2W5P6R5-F1
#
_entry.id   AF-A0A2W5P6R5-F1
#
_cell.length_a   1.000
_cell.length_b   1.000
_cell.length_c   1.000
_cell.angle_alpha   90.00
_cell.angle_beta   90.00
_cell.angle_gamma   90.00
#
_symmetry.space_group_name_H-M   'P 1'
#
loop_
_entity.id
_entity.type
_entity.pdbx_description
1 polymer ?
#
loop_
_entity_poly.entity_id
_entity_poly.type
_entity_poly.pdbx_seq_one_letter_code
_entity_poly.pdbx_strand_id
1 'polypeptide(L)'
;MSTRAEPRARSIAWPIFALVIVSVVAATAILFAVTFSGPPPMVPPRPLETIAAALTGRAPDRPLPPPPGAMRDHWREPRHPDDNSREPLRMTRSDAPPRAGWREQADPGTAARLAALLGVPGSDVVAYTMLSPRGGGRELFGSFTTGWHTADGWRVVRSPAMPMFTRWHANTLLAMGIAVLALSIPAWALARAISRPLARLADAADRAGTGAPLPPLPAGSREVRELARAVSTMHARLARHAESRTVLLGAIAHDLGTPLARLAFRVEQLPDAARERAVADLDEMRAMIADTLRFARDDIAPADEAKVDLPSLLDSLAEDMAVGGAPVTLTPGPRAVVRGNGGALRRLFANLVGNALRYGDEAAIGWTVEDARVVVTVADRGPGVDPAQAERLFEPFVRGDPSRNRATGGTGLGLAIVRSIASHHGGSVTLATRDDAPGAVATVTLPLAR
;
A
#
# COMPACT_ATOMS: atom_id res chain seq x y z
N MET A 1 -13.68 -23.46 8.25
CA MET A 1 -13.89 -22.33 9.18
C MET A 1 -12.71 -21.37 9.07
N SER A 2 -12.98 -20.12 8.67
CA SER A 2 -12.05 -18.95 8.62
C SER A 2 -10.77 -19.05 7.78
N THR A 3 -10.88 -18.84 6.46
CA THR A 3 -9.77 -18.37 5.62
C THR A 3 -9.43 -16.92 5.99
N ARG A 4 -8.32 -16.71 6.69
CA ARG A 4 -7.74 -15.36 6.82
C ARG A 4 -7.18 -14.99 5.45
N ALA A 5 -7.94 -14.19 4.70
CA ALA A 5 -7.41 -13.48 3.55
C ALA A 5 -6.20 -12.65 4.02
N GLU A 6 -5.03 -12.95 3.47
CA GLU A 6 -3.85 -12.13 3.70
C GLU A 6 -4.19 -10.67 3.33
N PRO A 7 -3.89 -9.70 4.22
CA PRO A 7 -4.22 -8.31 3.95
C PRO A 7 -3.40 -7.87 2.74
N ARG A 8 -4.10 -7.57 1.62
CA ARG A 8 -3.51 -6.89 0.45
C ARG A 8 -2.56 -5.82 0.96
N ALA A 9 -1.26 -5.98 0.67
CA ALA A 9 -0.22 -5.07 1.10
C ALA A 9 -0.66 -3.64 0.77
N ARG A 10 -0.95 -2.85 1.82
CA ARG A 10 -1.50 -1.51 1.65
C ARG A 10 -0.45 -0.68 0.93
N SER A 11 -0.85 -0.01 -0.15
CA SER A 11 0.05 0.84 -0.93
C SER A 11 0.80 1.81 -0.03
N ILE A 12 2.13 1.85 -0.18
CA ILE A 12 3.03 2.75 0.57
C ILE A 12 2.72 4.24 0.25
N ALA A 13 1.93 4.51 -0.78
CA ALA A 13 1.44 5.84 -1.12
C ALA A 13 0.67 6.50 0.02
N TRP A 14 -0.16 5.74 0.75
CA TRP A 14 -0.95 6.30 1.84
C TRP A 14 -0.09 6.70 3.04
N PRO A 15 0.85 5.87 3.54
CA PRO A 15 1.79 6.28 4.58
C PRO A 15 2.61 7.53 4.22
N ILE A 16 3.15 7.60 3.00
CA ILE A 16 3.93 8.76 2.54
C ILE A 16 3.05 10.01 2.53
N PHE A 17 1.84 9.91 1.96
CA PHE A 17 0.90 11.02 1.93
C PHE A 17 0.50 11.47 3.33
N ALA A 18 0.16 10.52 4.22
CA ALA A 18 -0.22 10.81 5.60
C ALA A 18 0.91 11.53 6.35
N LEU A 19 2.17 11.10 6.18
CA LEU A 19 3.32 11.74 6.81
C LEU A 19 3.52 13.19 6.34
N VAL A 20 3.39 13.44 5.03
CA VAL A 20 3.50 14.79 4.46
C VAL A 20 2.36 15.67 4.99
N ILE A 21 1.13 15.17 5.00
CA ILE A 21 -0.03 15.91 5.51
C ILE A 21 0.13 16.23 6.99
N VAL A 22 0.53 15.26 7.82
CA VAL A 22 0.78 15.48 9.24
C VAL A 22 1.87 16.54 9.44
N SER A 23 2.95 16.50 8.66
CA SER A 23 4.02 17.51 8.72
C SER A 23 3.51 18.91 8.34
N VAL A 24 2.70 19.01 7.28
CA VAL A 24 2.08 20.29 6.85
C VAL A 24 1.15 20.81 7.94
N VAL A 25 0.23 19.98 8.44
CA VAL A 25 -0.71 20.35 9.50
C VAL A 25 0.04 20.79 10.76
N ALA A 26 1.10 20.10 11.15
CA ALA A 26 1.92 20.46 12.30
C ALA A 26 2.63 21.80 12.11
N ALA A 27 3.29 22.02 10.97
CA ALA A 27 3.95 23.29 10.65
C ALA A 27 2.96 24.45 10.64
N THR A 28 1.78 24.22 10.07
CA THR A 28 0.69 25.16 10.02
C THR A 28 0.11 25.46 11.41
N ALA A 29 -0.02 24.45 12.28
CA ALA A 29 -0.44 24.63 13.68
C ALA A 29 0.60 25.39 14.52
N ILE A 30 1.89 25.22 14.25
CA ILE A 30 2.97 26.01 14.88
C ILE A 30 2.86 27.46 14.42
N LEU A 31 2.69 27.71 13.12
CA LEU A 31 2.51 29.06 12.60
C LEU A 31 1.27 29.73 13.22
N PHE A 32 0.18 28.97 13.40
CA PHE A 32 -1.00 29.41 14.16
C PHE A 32 -0.63 29.79 15.59
N ALA A 33 0.00 28.90 16.35
CA ALA A 33 0.38 29.18 17.74
C ALA A 33 1.25 30.44 17.84
N VAL A 34 2.24 30.61 16.96
CA VAL A 34 3.10 31.81 16.92
C VAL A 34 2.30 33.07 16.58
N THR A 35 1.41 33.00 15.58
CA THR A 35 0.60 34.15 15.14
C THR A 35 -0.43 34.56 16.19
N PHE A 36 -1.02 33.61 16.90
CA PHE A 36 -2.09 33.86 17.89
C PHE A 36 -1.59 33.99 19.34
N SER A 37 -0.32 33.69 19.61
CA SER A 37 0.33 34.02 20.90
C SER A 37 0.75 35.49 20.98
N GLY A 38 0.77 36.21 19.85
CA GLY A 38 0.99 37.66 19.80
C GLY A 38 -0.27 38.44 20.17
N PRO A 39 -0.16 39.66 20.74
CA PRO A 39 -1.32 40.50 21.01
C PRO A 39 -2.03 40.82 19.69
N PRO A 40 -3.38 40.88 19.67
CA PRO A 40 -4.12 41.32 18.49
C PRO A 40 -3.60 42.68 18.01
N PRO A 41 -3.71 42.99 16.70
CA PRO A 41 -3.37 44.32 16.18
C PRO A 41 -4.10 45.38 17.03
N MET A 42 -3.33 46.28 17.63
CA MET A 42 -3.82 47.16 18.68
C MET A 42 -4.92 48.08 18.11
N VAL A 43 -6.04 48.15 18.82
CA VAL A 43 -7.03 49.22 18.60
C VAL A 43 -6.31 50.55 18.86
N PRO A 44 -6.38 51.54 17.95
CA PRO A 44 -5.68 52.80 18.16
C PRO A 44 -6.18 53.49 19.44
N PRO A 45 -5.29 54.22 20.13
CA PRO A 45 -5.58 54.77 21.44
C PRO A 45 -6.77 55.74 21.41
N ARG A 46 -7.55 55.76 22.50
CA ARG A 46 -8.61 56.75 22.72
C ARG A 46 -8.08 57.90 23.57
N PRO A 47 -8.11 59.15 23.07
CA PRO A 47 -7.73 60.31 23.86
C PRO A 47 -8.70 60.52 25.04
N LEU A 48 -8.18 60.90 26.22
CA LEU A 48 -8.98 61.17 27.42
C LEU A 48 -10.01 62.29 27.19
N GLU A 49 -9.72 63.23 26.30
CA GLU A 49 -10.62 64.32 25.89
C GLU A 49 -11.90 63.77 25.25
N THR A 50 -11.77 62.71 24.44
CA THR A 50 -12.92 62.06 23.79
C THR A 50 -13.79 61.35 24.83
N ILE A 51 -13.16 60.75 25.84
CA ILE A 51 -13.85 60.05 26.93
C ILE A 51 -14.55 61.07 27.85
N ALA A 52 -13.89 62.18 28.19
CA ALA A 52 -14.48 63.27 28.97
C ALA A 52 -15.67 63.93 28.23
N ALA A 53 -15.54 64.16 26.91
CA ALA A 53 -16.64 64.62 26.08
C ALA A 53 -17.82 63.63 26.08
N ALA A 54 -17.55 62.32 26.04
CA ALA A 54 -18.59 61.30 26.15
C ALA A 54 -19.29 61.29 27.52
N LEU A 55 -18.55 61.42 28.63
CA LEU A 55 -19.08 61.52 30.00
C LEU A 55 -19.93 62.78 30.24
N THR A 56 -19.74 63.83 29.46
CA THR A 56 -20.59 65.03 29.53
C THR A 56 -21.82 64.95 28.63
N GLY A 57 -21.94 63.90 27.80
CA GLY A 57 -23.00 63.75 26.80
C GLY A 57 -22.78 64.59 25.56
N ARG A 58 -21.57 65.16 25.38
CA ARG A 58 -21.16 65.96 24.23
C ARG A 58 -20.26 65.18 23.28
N ALA A 59 -20.42 63.85 23.24
CA ALA A 59 -19.60 62.98 22.40
C ALA A 59 -19.69 63.46 20.93
N PRO A 60 -18.58 63.81 20.27
CA PRO A 60 -18.62 64.16 18.87
C PRO A 60 -18.92 62.91 18.02
N ASP A 61 -19.78 63.04 17.01
CA ASP A 61 -20.12 61.96 16.05
C ASP A 61 -18.90 61.46 15.25
N ARG A 62 -17.81 62.24 15.25
CA ARG A 62 -16.52 61.87 14.69
C ARG A 62 -15.43 61.90 15.77
N PRO A 63 -14.43 60.99 15.69
CA PRO A 63 -13.29 61.03 16.60
C PRO A 63 -12.62 62.41 16.55
N LEU A 64 -12.20 62.92 17.71
CA LEU A 64 -11.36 64.11 17.77
C LEU A 64 -10.05 63.85 17.00
N PRO A 65 -9.51 64.85 16.28
CA PRO A 65 -8.19 64.72 15.68
C PRO A 65 -7.15 64.42 16.78
N PRO A 66 -6.12 63.62 16.49
CA PRO A 66 -5.11 63.28 17.48
C PRO A 66 -4.46 64.55 18.04
N PRO A 67 -4.12 64.59 19.34
CA PRO A 67 -3.48 65.75 19.94
C PRO A 67 -2.13 66.03 19.25
N PRO A 68 -1.68 67.30 19.21
CA PRO A 68 -0.36 67.65 18.67
C PRO A 68 0.73 66.86 19.41
N GLY A 69 1.50 66.05 18.69
CA GLY A 69 2.56 65.20 19.25
C GLY A 69 2.16 63.76 19.57
N ALA A 70 0.91 63.35 19.32
CA ALA A 70 0.55 61.93 19.30
C ALA A 70 1.38 61.18 18.25
N MET A 71 1.79 59.95 18.55
CA MET A 71 2.61 59.11 17.68
C MET A 71 1.93 58.96 16.31
N ARG A 72 2.37 59.76 15.33
CA ARG A 72 1.72 59.89 14.00
C ARG A 72 1.73 58.58 13.20
N ASP A 73 2.54 57.61 13.61
CA ASP A 73 2.75 56.36 12.87
C ASP A 73 1.61 55.37 13.07
N HIS A 74 1.02 55.27 14.26
CA HIS A 74 -0.11 54.36 14.53
C HIS A 74 -1.42 54.76 13.83
N TRP A 75 -1.58 56.04 13.46
CA TRP A 75 -2.77 56.53 12.77
C TRP A 75 -2.70 56.41 11.23
N ARG A 76 -1.55 56.02 10.68
CA ARG A 76 -1.31 55.90 9.23
C ARG A 76 -1.47 54.48 8.69
N GLU A 77 -1.50 53.46 9.54
CA GLU A 77 -1.57 52.07 9.10
C GLU A 77 -2.93 51.72 8.47
N PRO A 78 -2.97 50.77 7.51
CA PRO A 78 -4.21 50.32 6.88
C PRO A 78 -5.21 49.84 7.94
N ARG A 79 -6.45 50.34 7.85
CA ARG A 79 -7.52 50.07 8.81
C ARG A 79 -7.72 48.56 8.96
N HIS A 80 -7.53 48.05 10.17
CA HIS A 80 -7.84 46.67 10.48
C HIS A 80 -9.37 46.45 10.31
N PRO A 81 -9.84 45.33 9.72
CA PRO A 81 -11.28 45.09 9.50
C PRO A 81 -12.13 45.06 10.79
N ASP A 82 -11.46 44.90 11.93
CA ASP A 82 -12.05 44.85 13.27
C ASP A 82 -11.76 46.12 14.11
N ASP A 83 -11.31 47.22 13.48
CA ASP A 83 -11.07 48.50 14.16
C ASP A 83 -12.37 49.16 14.65
N ASN A 84 -12.66 49.03 15.94
CA ASN A 84 -13.81 49.66 16.61
C ASN A 84 -13.45 51.01 17.29
N SER A 85 -12.26 51.55 17.05
CA SER A 85 -11.80 52.84 17.59
C SER A 85 -12.56 54.06 17.04
N ARG A 86 -13.49 53.86 16.12
CA ARG A 86 -14.36 54.92 15.60
C ARG A 86 -15.82 54.74 16.00
N GLU A 87 -16.17 53.65 16.67
CA GLU A 87 -17.50 53.51 17.24
C GLU A 87 -17.71 54.62 18.28
N PRO A 88 -18.88 55.28 18.29
CA PRO A 88 -19.15 56.34 19.26
C PRO A 88 -19.17 55.76 20.66
N LEU A 89 -18.44 56.39 21.58
CA LEU A 89 -18.49 56.06 22.99
C LEU A 89 -19.89 56.40 23.52
N ARG A 90 -20.62 55.39 23.98
CA ARG A 90 -21.96 55.57 24.53
C ARG A 90 -21.87 55.77 26.03
N MET A 91 -22.46 56.86 26.50
CA MET A 91 -22.66 57.08 27.92
C MET A 91 -23.95 56.40 28.38
N THR A 92 -23.87 55.66 29.48
CA THR A 92 -25.01 55.09 30.19
C THR A 92 -25.13 55.70 31.58
N ARG A 93 -26.34 55.71 32.14
CA ARG A 93 -26.59 56.12 33.53
C ARG A 93 -26.74 54.87 34.42
N SER A 94 -26.25 54.96 35.65
CA SER A 94 -26.27 53.88 36.64
C SER A 94 -26.40 54.46 38.04
N ASP A 95 -27.21 53.84 38.90
CA ASP A 95 -27.32 54.28 40.31
C ASP A 95 -26.16 53.77 41.17
N ALA A 96 -25.47 52.72 40.71
CA ALA A 96 -24.30 52.14 41.37
C ALA A 96 -22.99 52.55 40.66
N PRO A 97 -21.85 52.62 41.39
CA PRO A 97 -20.55 52.86 40.79
C PRO A 97 -20.22 51.78 39.75
N PRO A 98 -19.57 52.13 38.64
CA PRO A 98 -19.20 51.15 37.63
C PRO A 98 -18.19 50.15 38.19
N ARG A 99 -18.25 48.92 37.68
CA ARG A 99 -17.32 47.84 38.02
C ARG A 99 -16.31 47.65 36.89
N ALA A 100 -15.11 47.22 37.25
CA ALA A 100 -14.07 46.85 36.29
C ALA A 100 -14.58 45.75 35.35
N GLY A 101 -14.28 45.91 34.05
CA GLY A 101 -14.44 44.88 33.04
C GLY A 101 -13.41 43.75 33.18
N TRP A 102 -13.56 42.71 32.36
CA TRP A 102 -12.62 41.60 32.31
C TRP A 102 -11.24 42.09 31.84
N ARG A 103 -10.19 41.84 32.63
CA ARG A 103 -8.80 42.36 32.49
C ARG A 103 -8.58 43.85 32.78
N GLU A 104 -9.57 44.57 33.31
CA GLU A 104 -9.38 45.97 33.73
C GLU A 104 -8.94 46.04 35.20
N GLN A 105 -8.07 47.00 35.51
CA GLN A 105 -7.59 47.28 36.87
C GLN A 105 -7.90 48.74 37.23
N ALA A 106 -8.09 49.01 38.53
CA ALA A 106 -8.31 50.37 38.99
C ALA A 106 -7.11 51.25 38.65
N ASP A 107 -7.35 52.38 38.00
CA ASP A 107 -6.33 53.32 37.55
C ASP A 107 -6.62 54.72 38.09
N PRO A 108 -6.17 55.01 39.32
CA PRO A 108 -6.36 56.32 39.95
C PRO A 108 -5.72 57.46 39.16
N GLY A 109 -4.63 57.18 38.43
CA GLY A 109 -3.93 58.18 37.63
C GLY A 109 -4.77 58.64 36.44
N THR A 110 -5.42 57.71 35.76
CA THR A 110 -6.39 58.02 34.69
C THR A 110 -7.63 58.73 35.25
N ALA A 111 -8.15 58.29 36.40
CA ALA A 111 -9.30 58.93 37.05
C ALA A 111 -9.02 60.41 37.39
N ALA A 112 -7.87 60.71 37.98
CA ALA A 112 -7.47 62.08 38.32
C ALA A 112 -7.34 62.98 37.08
N ARG A 113 -6.83 62.47 35.96
CA ARG A 113 -6.73 63.23 34.70
C ARG A 113 -8.09 63.50 34.07
N LEU A 114 -9.02 62.53 34.15
CA LEU A 114 -10.40 62.73 33.71
C LEU A 114 -11.13 63.75 34.60
N ALA A 115 -10.93 63.70 35.92
CA ALA A 115 -11.48 64.68 36.84
C ALA A 115 -10.99 66.11 36.53
N ALA A 116 -9.69 66.27 36.24
CA ALA A 116 -9.11 67.54 35.82
C ALA A 116 -9.70 68.05 34.49
N LEU A 117 -9.98 67.16 33.54
CA LEU A 117 -10.63 67.50 32.26
C LEU A 117 -12.11 67.88 32.40
N LEU A 118 -12.80 67.27 33.35
CA LEU A 118 -14.22 67.53 33.63
C LEU A 118 -14.42 68.75 34.56
N GLY A 119 -13.36 69.20 35.25
CA GLY A 119 -13.43 70.27 36.23
C GLY A 119 -14.13 69.86 37.53
N VAL A 120 -14.00 68.59 37.94
CA VAL A 120 -14.69 68.01 39.10
C VAL A 120 -13.70 67.41 40.11
N PRO A 121 -14.10 67.21 41.37
CA PRO A 121 -13.27 66.53 42.37
C PRO A 121 -12.87 65.12 41.92
N GLY A 122 -11.63 64.72 42.19
CA GLY A 122 -11.12 63.38 41.85
C GLY A 122 -11.86 62.24 42.54
N SER A 123 -12.54 62.50 43.67
CA SER A 123 -13.41 61.54 44.36
C SER A 123 -14.63 61.12 43.55
N ASP A 124 -15.05 61.96 42.61
CA ASP A 124 -16.29 61.78 41.85
C ASP A 124 -16.05 61.03 40.54
N VAL A 125 -14.80 60.67 40.24
CA VAL A 125 -14.42 60.00 39.00
C VAL A 125 -13.71 58.69 39.31
N VAL A 126 -14.13 57.63 38.64
CA VAL A 126 -13.47 56.32 38.69
C VAL A 126 -13.04 55.90 37.30
N ALA A 127 -11.90 55.24 37.20
CA ALA A 127 -11.38 54.70 35.96
C ALA A 127 -10.79 53.31 36.19
N TYR A 128 -11.18 52.39 35.31
CA TYR A 128 -10.64 51.04 35.21
C TYR A 128 -10.07 50.86 33.80
N THR A 129 -8.81 50.48 33.68
CA THR A 129 -8.10 50.37 32.40
C THR A 129 -7.42 49.01 32.27
N MET A 130 -7.35 48.46 31.05
CA MET A 130 -6.62 47.22 30.77
C MET A 130 -5.10 47.43 30.83
N LEU A 131 -4.62 48.54 30.27
CA LEU A 131 -3.24 49.01 30.39
C LEU A 131 -3.23 50.46 30.86
N SER A 132 -2.62 50.71 32.02
CA SER A 132 -2.40 52.07 32.49
C SER A 132 -1.41 52.81 31.57
N PRO A 133 -1.72 54.06 31.16
CA PRO A 133 -0.82 54.83 30.32
C PRO A 133 0.51 55.09 31.03
N ARG A 134 1.63 54.62 30.45
CA ARG A 134 2.97 54.90 30.98
C ARG A 134 3.28 56.39 30.88
N GLY A 135 3.97 56.93 31.90
CA GLY A 135 4.60 58.26 31.83
C GLY A 135 3.67 59.48 31.68
N GLY A 136 2.38 59.38 32.05
CA GLY A 136 1.49 60.54 31.94
C GLY A 136 0.60 60.58 30.69
N GLY A 137 0.62 59.53 29.87
CA GLY A 137 -0.14 59.47 28.62
C GLY A 137 -1.62 59.85 28.77
N ARG A 138 -2.14 60.64 27.82
CA ARG A 138 -3.55 61.05 27.75
C ARG A 138 -4.36 60.15 26.81
N GLU A 139 -3.90 58.92 26.64
CA GLU A 139 -4.38 57.97 25.65
C GLU A 139 -4.60 56.62 26.33
N LEU A 140 -5.80 56.05 26.19
CA LEU A 140 -6.15 54.73 26.71
C LEU A 140 -6.10 53.68 25.61
N PHE A 141 -5.46 52.55 25.91
CA PHE A 141 -5.35 51.39 25.03
C PHE A 141 -6.20 50.24 25.57
N GLY A 142 -6.84 49.49 24.67
CA GLY A 142 -7.61 48.31 25.03
C GLY A 142 -8.96 48.64 25.69
N SER A 143 -9.44 47.74 26.54
CA SER A 143 -10.71 47.95 27.24
C SER A 143 -10.56 48.91 28.42
N PHE A 144 -11.58 49.74 28.63
CA PHE A 144 -11.67 50.63 29.76
C PHE A 144 -13.13 50.87 30.18
N THR A 145 -13.30 51.14 31.47
CA THR A 145 -14.54 51.58 32.08
C THR A 145 -14.28 52.83 32.90
N THR A 146 -14.93 53.94 32.56
CA THR A 146 -14.83 55.20 33.30
C THR A 146 -16.20 55.63 33.81
N GLY A 147 -16.23 56.22 35.00
CA GLY A 147 -17.44 56.69 35.66
C GLY A 147 -17.25 58.09 36.22
N TRP A 148 -18.29 58.91 36.11
CA TRP A 148 -18.39 60.20 36.76
C TRP A 148 -19.69 60.27 37.57
N HIS A 149 -19.61 60.53 38.86
CA HIS A 149 -20.74 60.70 39.76
C HIS A 149 -21.34 62.10 39.63
N THR A 150 -22.64 62.16 39.34
CA THR A 150 -23.41 63.41 39.23
C THR A 150 -24.62 63.36 40.15
N ALA A 151 -25.33 64.49 40.32
CA ALA A 151 -26.55 64.55 41.14
C ALA A 151 -27.64 63.57 40.69
N ASP A 152 -27.63 63.19 39.40
CA ASP A 152 -28.58 62.24 38.79
C ASP A 152 -28.02 60.80 38.72
N GLY A 153 -26.97 60.48 39.50
CA GLY A 153 -26.31 59.18 39.51
C GLY A 153 -25.00 59.11 38.71
N TRP A 154 -24.49 57.91 38.48
CA TRP A 154 -23.24 57.65 37.76
C TRP A 154 -23.43 57.70 36.24
N ARG A 155 -22.59 58.48 35.59
CA ARG A 155 -22.40 58.51 34.15
C ARG A 155 -21.24 57.61 33.78
N VAL A 156 -21.50 56.55 33.03
CA VAL A 156 -20.52 55.50 32.75
C VAL A 156 -20.25 55.44 31.25
N VAL A 157 -18.98 55.45 30.88
CA VAL A 157 -18.52 55.21 29.51
C VAL A 157 -17.68 53.94 29.52
N ARG A 158 -18.00 53.01 28.61
CA ARG A 158 -17.25 51.77 28.42
C ARG A 158 -16.73 51.70 27.00
N SER A 159 -15.53 51.16 26.84
CA SER A 159 -15.06 50.74 25.52
C SER A 159 -15.97 49.64 24.95
N PRO A 160 -16.16 49.55 23.63
CA PRO A 160 -16.84 48.40 23.02
C PRO A 160 -16.13 47.09 23.39
N ALA A 161 -16.89 46.03 23.66
CA ALA A 161 -16.32 44.73 23.98
C ALA A 161 -15.49 44.22 22.78
N MET A 162 -14.25 43.79 23.03
CA MET A 162 -13.49 43.09 21.99
C MET A 162 -14.13 41.73 21.75
N PRO A 163 -14.56 41.40 20.52
CA PRO A 163 -15.10 40.08 20.23
C PRO A 163 -14.01 39.02 20.41
N MET A 164 -14.37 37.88 21.03
CA MET A 164 -13.43 36.75 21.21
C MET A 164 -12.97 36.15 19.86
N PHE A 165 -13.75 36.36 18.80
CA PHE A 165 -13.44 35.90 17.44
C PHE A 165 -13.64 37.05 16.47
N THR A 166 -12.54 37.57 15.94
CA THR A 166 -12.54 38.73 15.05
C THR A 166 -12.47 38.31 13.58
N ARG A 167 -12.76 39.19 12.61
CA ARG A 167 -12.64 38.87 11.18
C ARG A 167 -11.22 38.48 10.78
N TRP A 168 -10.21 39.03 11.46
CA TRP A 168 -8.83 38.56 11.31
C TRP A 168 -8.67 37.09 11.65
N HIS A 169 -9.26 36.60 12.75
CA HIS A 169 -9.22 35.18 13.11
C HIS A 169 -9.84 34.32 12.00
N ALA A 170 -10.99 34.74 11.48
CA ALA A 170 -11.67 34.06 10.38
C ALA A 170 -10.82 34.04 9.10
N ASN A 171 -10.24 35.17 8.70
CA ASN A 171 -9.40 35.29 7.51
C ASN A 171 -8.11 34.46 7.63
N THR A 172 -7.47 34.45 8.80
CA THR A 172 -6.28 33.64 9.05
C THR A 172 -6.62 32.15 9.03
N LEU A 173 -7.70 31.70 9.67
CA LEU A 173 -8.14 30.29 9.61
C LEU A 173 -8.49 29.86 8.18
N LEU A 174 -9.15 30.74 7.41
CA LEU A 174 -9.46 30.48 6.01
C LEU A 174 -8.19 30.35 5.17
N ALA A 175 -7.26 31.30 5.28
CA ALA A 175 -5.97 31.25 4.58
C ALA A 175 -5.18 29.98 4.92
N MET A 176 -5.27 29.55 6.17
CA MET A 176 -4.63 28.36 6.67
C MET A 176 -5.24 27.07 6.11
N GLY A 177 -6.57 26.97 6.08
CA GLY A 177 -7.27 25.87 5.44
C GLY A 177 -6.98 25.78 3.94
N ILE A 178 -6.93 26.93 3.25
CA ILE A 178 -6.53 27.01 1.84
C ILE A 178 -5.10 26.51 1.65
N ALA A 179 -4.15 26.92 2.51
CA ALA A 179 -2.76 26.48 2.42
C ALA A 179 -2.64 24.96 2.57
N VAL A 180 -3.31 24.35 3.57
CA VAL A 180 -3.32 22.90 3.77
C VAL A 180 -3.90 22.19 2.55
N LEU A 181 -5.02 22.67 2.02
CA LEU A 181 -5.66 22.08 0.85
C LEU A 181 -4.77 22.20 -0.40
N ALA A 182 -4.16 23.36 -0.61
CA ALA A 182 -3.26 23.64 -1.72
C ALA A 182 -1.99 22.76 -1.67
N LEU A 183 -1.47 22.46 -0.48
CA LEU A 183 -0.32 21.56 -0.27
C LEU A 183 -0.70 20.08 -0.37
N SER A 184 -1.97 19.72 -0.12
CA SER A 184 -2.43 18.33 -0.16
C SER A 184 -2.41 17.73 -1.57
N ILE A 185 -2.79 18.52 -2.57
CA ILE A 185 -2.83 18.08 -3.98
C ILE A 185 -1.45 17.65 -4.50
N PRO A 186 -0.39 18.49 -4.43
CA PRO A 186 0.95 18.10 -4.88
C PRO A 186 1.56 16.99 -4.02
N ALA A 187 1.28 16.96 -2.70
CA ALA A 187 1.72 15.88 -1.83
C ALA A 187 1.15 14.51 -2.26
N TRP A 188 -0.14 14.45 -2.57
CA TRP A 188 -0.77 13.24 -3.08
C TRP A 188 -0.23 12.83 -4.45
N ALA A 189 -0.05 13.79 -5.35
CA ALA A 189 0.53 13.56 -6.67
C ALA A 189 1.95 12.96 -6.57
N LEU A 190 2.79 13.53 -5.71
CA LEU A 190 4.16 13.05 -5.46
C LEU A 190 4.17 11.65 -4.84
N ALA A 191 3.37 11.40 -3.80
CA ALA A 191 3.27 10.09 -3.17
C ALA A 191 2.85 9.00 -4.18
N ARG A 192 1.92 9.34 -5.07
CA ARG A 192 1.43 8.44 -6.13
C ARG A 192 2.46 8.27 -7.25
N ALA A 193 3.23 9.30 -7.58
CA ALA A 193 4.30 9.27 -8.57
C ALA A 193 5.47 8.37 -8.14
N ILE A 194 5.77 8.30 -6.85
CA ILE A 194 6.82 7.42 -6.30
C ILE A 194 6.31 5.98 -6.14
N SER A 195 5.09 5.80 -5.64
CA SER A 195 4.58 4.47 -5.28
C SER A 195 4.14 3.63 -6.48
N ARG A 196 3.60 4.26 -7.54
CA ARG A 196 3.11 3.53 -8.72
C ARG A 196 4.22 2.77 -9.47
N PRO A 197 5.39 3.37 -9.78
CA PRO A 197 6.49 2.66 -10.43
C PRO A 197 7.00 1.48 -9.60
N LEU A 198 7.12 1.65 -8.27
CA LEU A 198 7.55 0.58 -7.36
C LEU A 198 6.58 -0.61 -7.37
N ALA A 199 5.27 -0.34 -7.30
CA ALA A 199 4.26 -1.39 -7.38
C ALA A 199 4.29 -2.14 -8.73
N ARG A 200 4.53 -1.42 -9.84
CA ARG A 200 4.70 -2.05 -11.16
C ARG A 200 5.96 -2.89 -11.25
N LEU A 201 7.06 -2.46 -10.64
CA LEU A 201 8.31 -3.24 -10.58
C LEU A 201 8.14 -4.51 -9.75
N ALA A 202 7.45 -4.43 -8.60
CA ALA A 202 7.14 -5.60 -7.80
C ALA A 202 6.27 -6.61 -8.57
N ASP A 203 5.18 -6.15 -9.19
CA ASP A 203 4.30 -6.99 -10.01
C ASP A 203 5.01 -7.56 -11.26
N ALA A 204 5.95 -6.81 -11.84
CA ALA A 204 6.80 -7.29 -12.91
C ALA A 204 7.78 -8.38 -12.43
N ALA A 205 8.37 -8.21 -11.24
CA ALA A 205 9.29 -9.19 -10.67
C ALA A 205 8.58 -10.49 -10.28
N ASP A 206 7.36 -10.41 -9.70
CA ASP A 206 6.56 -11.59 -9.37
C ASP A 206 6.19 -12.40 -10.61
N ARG A 207 5.76 -11.72 -11.69
CA ARG A 207 5.47 -12.38 -12.98
C ARG A 207 6.71 -12.91 -13.68
N ALA A 208 7.86 -12.27 -13.50
CA ALA A 208 9.12 -12.77 -14.03
C ALA A 208 9.54 -14.10 -13.37
N GLY A 209 9.10 -14.36 -12.13
CA GLY A 209 9.26 -15.66 -11.47
C GLY A 209 8.53 -16.81 -12.17
N THR A 210 7.50 -16.52 -12.98
CA THR A 210 6.76 -17.52 -13.77
C THR A 210 7.22 -17.58 -15.24
N GLY A 211 8.43 -17.11 -15.54
CA GLY A 211 9.01 -17.16 -16.89
C GLY A 211 8.60 -16.03 -17.84
N ALA A 212 7.81 -15.06 -17.38
CA ALA A 212 7.40 -13.94 -18.22
C ALA A 212 8.54 -12.91 -18.43
N PRO A 213 8.69 -12.33 -19.64
CA PRO A 213 9.64 -11.25 -19.87
C PRO A 213 9.32 -10.04 -18.98
N LEU A 214 10.35 -9.40 -18.42
CA LEU A 214 10.16 -8.15 -17.71
C LEU A 214 9.61 -7.06 -18.67
N PRO A 215 8.54 -6.34 -18.29
CA PRO A 215 8.05 -5.19 -19.04
C PRO A 215 9.11 -4.08 -19.14
N PRO A 216 8.99 -3.18 -20.13
CA PRO A 216 9.94 -2.07 -20.30
C PRO A 216 10.07 -1.23 -19.03
N LEU A 217 11.30 -0.75 -18.78
CA LEU A 217 11.66 0.00 -17.58
C LEU A 217 10.66 1.15 -17.31
N PRO A 218 10.10 1.26 -16.09
CA PRO A 218 9.15 2.32 -15.79
C PRO A 218 9.80 3.71 -15.88
N ALA A 219 9.03 4.68 -16.39
CA ALA A 219 9.35 6.09 -16.20
C ALA A 219 9.27 6.45 -14.71
N GLY A 220 10.25 7.17 -14.19
CA GLY A 220 10.35 7.50 -12.76
C GLY A 220 11.60 8.31 -12.43
N SER A 221 11.84 8.53 -11.14
CA SER A 221 13.05 9.21 -10.64
C SER A 221 14.33 8.47 -11.01
N ARG A 222 15.50 9.09 -10.81
CA ARG A 222 16.79 8.47 -11.11
C ARG A 222 16.95 7.14 -10.37
N GLU A 223 16.58 7.12 -9.10
CA GLU A 223 16.67 5.99 -8.18
C GLU A 223 15.78 4.84 -8.64
N VAL A 224 14.53 5.14 -9.04
CA VAL A 224 13.59 4.14 -9.58
C VAL A 224 14.13 3.54 -10.89
N ARG A 225 14.70 4.36 -11.77
CA ARG A 225 15.30 3.86 -13.02
C ARG A 225 16.53 2.99 -12.76
N GLU A 226 17.34 3.35 -11.77
CA GLU A 226 18.53 2.58 -11.39
C GLU A 226 18.16 1.21 -10.81
N LEU A 227 17.19 1.16 -9.89
CA LEU A 227 16.64 -0.09 -9.39
C LEU A 227 16.03 -0.93 -10.52
N ALA A 228 15.23 -0.31 -11.39
CA ALA A 228 14.64 -1.01 -12.51
C ALA A 228 15.69 -1.65 -13.43
N ARG A 229 16.77 -0.91 -13.75
CA ARG A 229 17.90 -1.45 -14.55
C ARG A 229 18.61 -2.60 -13.83
N ALA A 230 18.83 -2.50 -12.52
CA ALA A 230 19.45 -3.56 -11.74
C ALA A 230 18.61 -4.85 -11.77
N VAL A 231 17.29 -4.73 -11.56
CA VAL A 231 16.34 -5.85 -11.64
C VAL A 231 16.32 -6.46 -13.05
N SER A 232 16.23 -5.64 -14.10
CA SER A 232 16.27 -6.12 -15.48
C SER A 232 17.58 -6.82 -15.83
N THR A 233 18.72 -6.31 -15.34
CA THR A 233 20.04 -6.92 -15.55
C THR A 233 20.13 -8.28 -14.86
N MET A 234 19.63 -8.38 -13.63
CA MET A 234 19.59 -9.63 -12.87
C MET A 234 18.72 -10.68 -13.57
N HIS A 235 17.51 -10.31 -14.00
CA HIS A 235 16.62 -11.22 -14.72
C HIS A 235 17.22 -11.68 -16.04
N ALA A 236 17.83 -10.78 -16.82
CA ALA A 236 18.52 -11.15 -18.05
C ALA A 236 19.71 -12.10 -17.80
N ARG A 237 20.41 -11.97 -16.67
CA ARG A 237 21.45 -12.94 -16.27
C ARG A 237 20.86 -14.30 -15.93
N LEU A 238 19.77 -14.34 -15.15
CA LEU A 238 19.09 -15.59 -14.79
C LEU A 238 18.57 -16.32 -16.02
N ALA A 239 17.91 -15.61 -16.94
CA ALA A 239 17.42 -16.16 -18.19
C ALA A 239 18.57 -16.76 -19.03
N ARG A 240 19.70 -16.05 -19.17
CA ARG A 240 20.88 -16.57 -19.87
C ARG A 240 21.49 -17.79 -19.17
N HIS A 241 21.50 -17.83 -17.83
CA HIS A 241 21.99 -18.99 -17.09
C HIS A 241 21.09 -20.22 -17.29
N ALA A 242 19.77 -20.04 -17.31
CA ALA A 242 18.83 -21.09 -17.63
C ALA A 242 19.04 -21.59 -19.08
N GLU A 243 19.07 -20.68 -20.06
CA GLU A 243 19.31 -21.00 -21.47
C GLU A 243 20.63 -21.77 -21.68
N SER A 244 21.71 -21.29 -21.07
CA SER A 244 23.03 -21.95 -21.14
C SER A 244 22.99 -23.37 -20.56
N ARG A 245 22.23 -23.60 -19.48
CA ARG A 245 22.06 -24.92 -18.88
C ARG A 245 21.37 -25.88 -19.86
N THR A 246 20.37 -25.42 -20.59
CA THR A 246 19.63 -26.25 -21.55
C THR A 246 20.41 -26.50 -22.84
N VAL A 247 21.18 -25.54 -23.32
CA VAL A 247 22.13 -25.75 -24.43
C VAL A 247 23.19 -26.79 -24.02
N LEU A 248 23.77 -26.66 -22.82
CA LEU A 248 24.75 -27.60 -22.30
C LEU A 248 24.18 -29.02 -22.17
N LEU A 249 22.98 -29.17 -21.59
CA LEU A 249 22.31 -30.46 -21.49
C LEU A 249 22.01 -31.06 -22.87
N GLY A 250 21.60 -30.22 -23.83
CA GLY A 250 21.45 -30.57 -25.25
C GLY A 250 22.72 -31.17 -25.86
N ALA A 251 23.86 -30.51 -25.66
CA ALA A 251 25.16 -30.98 -26.14
C ALA A 251 25.58 -32.30 -25.47
N ILE A 252 25.45 -32.42 -24.14
CA ILE A 252 25.76 -33.65 -23.40
C ILE A 252 24.92 -34.82 -23.92
N ALA A 253 23.62 -34.62 -24.14
CA ALA A 253 22.75 -35.67 -24.64
C ALA A 253 23.10 -36.11 -26.07
N HIS A 254 23.47 -35.16 -26.94
CA HIS A 254 23.96 -35.47 -28.28
C HIS A 254 25.23 -36.32 -28.22
N ASP A 255 26.19 -35.92 -27.38
CA ASP A 255 27.46 -36.63 -27.20
C ASP A 255 27.29 -38.01 -26.56
N LEU A 256 26.26 -38.22 -25.72
CA LEU A 256 25.90 -39.51 -25.14
C LEU A 256 25.12 -40.41 -26.11
N GLY A 257 24.38 -39.85 -27.07
CA GLY A 257 23.66 -40.63 -28.09
C GLY A 257 24.60 -41.47 -28.96
N THR A 258 25.75 -40.91 -29.33
CA THR A 258 26.77 -41.58 -30.16
C THR A 258 27.38 -42.84 -29.52
N PRO A 259 27.89 -42.85 -28.27
CA PRO A 259 28.34 -44.05 -27.60
C PRO A 259 27.21 -45.04 -27.31
N LEU A 260 25.99 -44.59 -27.01
CA LEU A 260 24.84 -45.49 -26.83
C LEU A 260 24.45 -46.22 -28.11
N ALA A 261 24.47 -45.54 -29.27
CA ALA A 261 24.24 -46.19 -30.57
C ALA A 261 25.32 -47.24 -30.87
N ARG A 262 26.59 -46.95 -30.55
CA ARG A 262 27.69 -47.92 -30.67
C ARG A 262 27.53 -49.11 -29.72
N LEU A 263 27.07 -48.89 -28.49
CA LEU A 263 26.80 -49.97 -27.54
C LEU A 263 25.64 -50.85 -28.03
N ALA A 264 24.57 -50.26 -28.56
CA ALA A 264 23.45 -51.01 -29.14
C ALA A 264 23.93 -51.99 -30.22
N PHE A 265 24.82 -51.55 -31.12
CA PHE A 265 25.39 -52.44 -32.13
C PHE A 265 26.27 -53.57 -31.55
N ARG A 266 26.95 -53.34 -30.43
CA ARG A 266 27.73 -54.40 -29.75
C ARG A 266 26.83 -55.39 -29.02
N VAL A 267 25.71 -54.92 -28.48
CA VAL A 267 24.72 -55.75 -27.79
C VAL A 267 24.08 -56.77 -28.73
N GLU A 268 23.91 -56.45 -30.01
CA GLU A 268 23.42 -57.39 -31.03
C GLU A 268 24.28 -58.67 -31.14
N GLN A 269 25.55 -58.63 -30.73
CA GLN A 269 26.46 -59.79 -30.76
C GLN A 269 26.36 -60.67 -29.51
N LEU A 270 25.51 -60.34 -28.54
CA LEU A 270 25.30 -61.12 -27.33
C LEU A 270 24.30 -62.28 -27.56
N PRO A 271 24.40 -63.37 -26.77
CA PRO A 271 23.39 -64.41 -26.73
C PRO A 271 22.00 -63.85 -26.37
N ASP A 272 20.92 -64.45 -26.90
CA ASP A 272 19.54 -63.90 -26.85
C ASP A 272 19.12 -63.36 -25.47
N ALA A 273 19.26 -64.16 -24.41
CA ALA A 273 18.87 -63.77 -23.06
C ALA A 273 19.70 -62.62 -22.45
N ALA A 274 20.94 -62.43 -22.91
CA ALA A 274 21.79 -61.31 -22.51
C ALA A 274 21.55 -60.08 -23.41
N ARG A 275 21.25 -60.29 -24.70
CA ARG A 275 20.87 -59.24 -25.65
C ARG A 275 19.60 -58.53 -25.19
N GLU A 276 18.53 -59.27 -24.89
CA GLU A 276 17.25 -58.68 -24.45
C GLU A 276 17.41 -57.79 -23.22
N ARG A 277 18.17 -58.23 -22.21
CA ARG A 277 18.45 -57.43 -21.02
C ARG A 277 19.27 -56.18 -21.33
N ALA A 278 20.32 -56.32 -22.14
CA ALA A 278 21.19 -55.19 -22.47
C ALA A 278 20.51 -54.17 -23.41
N VAL A 279 19.60 -54.61 -24.29
CA VAL A 279 18.75 -53.70 -25.09
C VAL A 279 17.79 -52.94 -24.18
N ALA A 280 17.15 -53.62 -23.22
CA ALA A 280 16.27 -52.97 -22.25
C ALA A 280 17.01 -51.91 -21.42
N ASP A 281 18.22 -52.20 -20.94
CA ASP A 281 19.07 -51.24 -20.23
C ASP A 281 19.42 -50.02 -21.11
N LEU A 282 19.76 -50.23 -22.39
CA LEU A 282 20.08 -49.15 -23.33
C LEU A 282 18.87 -48.27 -23.64
N ASP A 283 17.69 -48.85 -23.77
CA ASP A 283 16.46 -48.10 -24.00
C ASP A 283 16.04 -47.32 -22.74
N GLU A 284 16.26 -47.86 -21.54
CA GLU A 284 16.10 -47.11 -20.28
C GLU A 284 17.06 -45.91 -20.23
N MET A 285 18.33 -46.07 -20.60
CA MET A 285 19.30 -44.96 -20.66
C MET A 285 18.88 -43.89 -21.67
N ARG A 286 18.39 -44.28 -22.85
CA ARG A 286 17.87 -43.35 -23.87
C ARG A 286 16.65 -42.59 -23.36
N ALA A 287 15.71 -43.28 -22.72
CA ALA A 287 14.55 -42.65 -22.09
C ALA A 287 14.98 -41.64 -21.01
N MET A 288 15.98 -41.98 -20.19
CA MET A 288 16.51 -41.10 -19.15
C MET A 288 17.13 -39.81 -19.69
N ILE A 289 17.91 -39.91 -20.77
CA ILE A 289 18.48 -38.74 -21.44
C ILE A 289 17.37 -37.88 -22.06
N ALA A 290 16.41 -38.50 -22.75
CA ALA A 290 15.30 -37.80 -23.37
C ALA A 290 14.41 -37.07 -22.34
N ASP A 291 14.19 -37.67 -21.18
CA ASP A 291 13.42 -37.06 -20.09
C ASP A 291 14.17 -35.90 -19.44
N THR A 292 15.48 -36.05 -19.21
CA THR A 292 16.33 -34.98 -18.65
C THR A 292 16.38 -33.77 -19.58
N LEU A 293 16.56 -33.99 -20.88
CA LEU A 293 16.51 -32.93 -21.89
C LEU A 293 15.15 -32.23 -21.93
N ARG A 294 14.06 -33.01 -21.91
CA ARG A 294 12.72 -32.45 -21.91
C ARG A 294 12.39 -31.71 -20.62
N PHE A 295 12.90 -32.14 -19.47
CA PHE A 295 12.76 -31.40 -18.22
C PHE A 295 13.48 -30.03 -18.29
N ALA A 296 14.70 -30.00 -18.82
CA ALA A 296 15.47 -28.77 -18.97
C ALA A 296 14.85 -27.76 -19.97
N ARG A 297 14.15 -28.25 -21.01
CA ARG A 297 13.48 -27.40 -22.00
C ARG A 297 12.20 -26.78 -21.47
N ASP A 298 11.42 -27.53 -20.70
CA ASP A 298 10.14 -27.05 -20.15
C ASP A 298 10.34 -25.91 -19.14
N ASP A 299 11.52 -25.80 -18.52
CA ASP A 299 11.90 -24.74 -17.58
C ASP A 299 12.15 -23.37 -18.26
N ILE A 300 12.19 -23.32 -19.60
CA ILE A 300 12.67 -22.15 -20.38
C ILE A 300 11.64 -21.67 -21.40
N ALA A 301 10.76 -22.54 -21.89
CA ALA A 301 9.86 -22.19 -22.98
C ALA A 301 8.73 -21.26 -22.49
N PRO A 302 8.65 -19.99 -22.96
CA PRO A 302 7.44 -19.20 -22.80
C PRO A 302 6.35 -19.89 -23.62
N ALA A 303 5.45 -20.58 -22.95
CA ALA A 303 4.35 -21.24 -23.63
C ALA A 303 3.33 -20.22 -24.15
N ASP A 304 2.82 -20.46 -25.36
CA ASP A 304 1.56 -19.85 -25.81
C ASP A 304 0.43 -20.28 -24.87
N GLU A 305 0.16 -19.47 -23.86
CA GLU A 305 -0.94 -19.68 -22.92
C GLU A 305 -2.28 -19.53 -23.65
N ALA A 306 -2.96 -20.66 -23.87
CA ALA A 306 -4.30 -20.70 -24.41
C ALA A 306 -5.32 -21.11 -23.33
N LYS A 307 -6.61 -20.92 -23.62
CA LYS A 307 -7.68 -21.56 -22.84
C LYS A 307 -7.71 -23.05 -23.22
N VAL A 308 -7.41 -23.92 -22.26
CA VAL A 308 -7.39 -25.39 -22.42
C VAL A 308 -8.60 -25.97 -21.72
N ASP A 309 -9.41 -26.73 -22.46
CA ASP A 309 -10.50 -27.51 -21.88
C ASP A 309 -9.93 -28.79 -21.25
N LEU A 310 -9.85 -28.79 -19.91
CA LEU A 310 -9.19 -29.84 -19.16
C LEU A 310 -9.89 -31.20 -19.28
N PRO A 311 -11.25 -31.28 -19.24
CA PRO A 311 -11.97 -32.52 -19.50
C PRO A 311 -11.59 -33.18 -20.83
N SER A 312 -11.63 -32.45 -21.94
CA SER A 312 -11.28 -32.98 -23.26
C SER A 312 -9.83 -33.49 -23.31
N LEU A 313 -8.90 -32.80 -22.64
CA LEU A 313 -7.50 -33.22 -22.56
C LEU A 313 -7.32 -34.52 -21.78
N LEU A 314 -7.99 -34.66 -20.62
CA LEU A 314 -7.94 -35.86 -19.80
C LEU A 314 -8.62 -37.05 -20.49
N ASP A 315 -9.72 -36.80 -21.21
CA ASP A 315 -10.44 -37.79 -21.99
C ASP A 315 -9.58 -38.37 -23.11
N SER A 316 -9.02 -37.50 -23.97
CA SER A 316 -8.10 -37.95 -25.02
C SER A 316 -6.85 -38.65 -24.46
N LEU A 317 -6.37 -38.25 -23.28
CA LEU A 317 -5.25 -38.95 -22.63
C LEU A 317 -5.65 -40.35 -22.16
N ALA A 318 -6.82 -40.51 -21.55
CA ALA A 318 -7.32 -41.80 -21.10
C ALA A 318 -7.56 -42.75 -22.29
N GLU A 319 -8.13 -42.25 -23.39
CA GLU A 319 -8.32 -42.99 -24.64
C GLU A 319 -6.98 -43.49 -25.21
N ASP A 320 -5.98 -42.62 -25.32
CA ASP A 320 -4.65 -43.00 -25.84
C ASP A 320 -4.01 -44.12 -25.01
N MET A 321 -4.14 -44.06 -23.68
CA MET A 321 -3.60 -45.08 -22.78
C MET A 321 -4.38 -46.40 -22.88
N ALA A 322 -5.70 -46.34 -23.05
CA ALA A 322 -6.56 -47.51 -23.23
C ALA A 322 -6.27 -48.24 -24.55
N VAL A 323 -5.97 -47.52 -25.64
CA VAL A 323 -5.52 -48.10 -26.92
C VAL A 323 -4.23 -48.90 -26.73
N GLY A 324 -3.35 -48.46 -25.82
CA GLY A 324 -2.14 -49.18 -25.41
C GLY A 324 -2.38 -50.38 -24.48
N GLY A 325 -3.63 -50.71 -24.15
CA GLY A 325 -4.00 -51.79 -23.25
C GLY A 325 -3.86 -51.46 -21.75
N ALA A 326 -3.63 -50.20 -21.38
CA ALA A 326 -3.49 -49.79 -19.99
C ALA A 326 -4.87 -49.54 -19.33
N PRO A 327 -5.15 -50.09 -18.14
CA PRO A 327 -6.44 -49.91 -17.46
C PRO A 327 -6.53 -48.52 -16.80
N VAL A 328 -7.05 -47.55 -17.55
CA VAL A 328 -7.31 -46.18 -17.09
C VAL A 328 -8.81 -45.94 -17.01
N THR A 329 -9.30 -45.55 -15.84
CA THR A 329 -10.71 -45.19 -15.63
C THR A 329 -10.84 -43.68 -15.46
N LEU A 330 -11.72 -43.06 -16.23
CA LEU A 330 -12.03 -41.64 -16.12
C LEU A 330 -13.40 -41.45 -15.48
N THR A 331 -13.47 -40.71 -14.37
CA THR A 331 -14.73 -40.30 -13.75
C THR A 331 -15.08 -38.89 -14.24
N PRO A 332 -16.17 -38.72 -15.01
CA PRO A 332 -16.54 -37.41 -15.53
C PRO A 332 -16.80 -36.40 -14.41
N GLY A 333 -16.22 -35.21 -14.56
CA GLY A 333 -16.40 -34.08 -13.65
C GLY A 333 -17.04 -32.86 -14.33
N PRO A 334 -17.20 -31.74 -13.60
CA PRO A 334 -17.74 -30.50 -14.14
C PRO A 334 -16.82 -29.87 -15.21
N ARG A 335 -17.37 -28.94 -16.00
CA ARG A 335 -16.58 -28.20 -17.00
C ARG A 335 -15.45 -27.42 -16.32
N ALA A 336 -14.21 -27.62 -16.78
CA ALA A 336 -13.03 -26.95 -16.25
C ALA A 336 -12.13 -26.45 -17.38
N VAL A 337 -12.08 -25.12 -17.54
CA VAL A 337 -11.18 -24.47 -18.51
C VAL A 337 -10.05 -23.81 -17.73
N VAL A 338 -8.81 -24.15 -18.05
CA VAL A 338 -7.61 -23.56 -17.43
C VAL A 338 -6.83 -22.75 -18.47
N ARG A 339 -5.98 -21.83 -18.01
CA ARG A 339 -5.09 -21.07 -18.90
C ARG A 339 -3.71 -21.70 -18.87
N GLY A 340 -3.15 -22.06 -20.02
CA GLY A 340 -1.88 -22.77 -20.05
C GLY A 340 -1.50 -23.38 -21.39
N ASN A 341 -0.42 -24.17 -21.34
CA ASN A 341 0.05 -24.95 -22.47
C ASN A 341 -0.60 -26.34 -22.46
N GLY A 342 -1.40 -26.65 -23.48
CA GLY A 342 -2.06 -27.97 -23.57
C GLY A 342 -1.07 -29.15 -23.59
N GLY A 343 0.08 -29.00 -24.26
CA GLY A 343 1.12 -30.04 -24.30
C GLY A 343 1.76 -30.29 -22.94
N ALA A 344 2.10 -29.24 -22.20
CA ALA A 344 2.66 -29.35 -20.85
C ALA A 344 1.63 -29.97 -19.89
N LEU A 345 0.38 -29.51 -19.91
CA LEU A 345 -0.68 -30.09 -19.08
C LEU A 345 -0.89 -31.58 -19.40
N ARG A 346 -0.96 -31.95 -20.68
CA ARG A 346 -1.04 -33.37 -21.10
C ARG A 346 0.13 -34.18 -20.55
N ARG A 347 1.35 -33.63 -20.61
CA ARG A 347 2.55 -34.29 -20.07
C ARG A 347 2.49 -34.47 -18.56
N LEU A 348 2.02 -33.46 -17.81
CA LEU A 348 1.82 -33.55 -16.37
C LEU A 348 0.92 -34.75 -16.04
N PHE A 349 -0.26 -34.84 -16.66
CA PHE A 349 -1.19 -35.93 -16.38
C PHE A 349 -0.67 -37.28 -16.90
N ALA A 350 0.00 -37.31 -18.06
CA ALA A 350 0.63 -38.53 -18.58
C ALA A 350 1.69 -39.09 -17.61
N ASN A 351 2.49 -38.24 -16.96
CA ASN A 351 3.44 -38.66 -15.94
C ASN A 351 2.76 -39.22 -14.69
N LEU A 352 1.65 -38.61 -14.26
CA LEU A 352 0.88 -39.12 -13.12
C LEU A 352 0.22 -40.46 -13.43
N VAL A 353 -0.42 -40.59 -14.59
CA VAL A 353 -1.05 -41.82 -15.05
C VAL A 353 -0.01 -42.92 -15.27
N GLY A 354 1.13 -42.59 -15.89
CA GLY A 354 2.24 -43.54 -16.07
C GLY A 354 2.81 -44.03 -14.74
N ASN A 355 2.92 -43.16 -13.73
CA ASN A 355 3.30 -43.58 -12.38
C ASN A 355 2.24 -44.50 -11.75
N ALA A 356 0.96 -44.13 -11.85
CA ALA A 356 -0.14 -44.93 -11.31
C ALA A 356 -0.16 -46.37 -11.90
N LEU A 357 -0.07 -46.47 -13.22
CA LEU A 357 0.00 -47.76 -13.93
C LEU A 357 1.24 -48.59 -13.54
N ARG A 358 2.37 -47.94 -13.34
CA ARG A 358 3.63 -48.62 -13.00
C ARG A 358 3.65 -49.16 -11.58
N TYR A 359 3.02 -48.47 -10.63
CA TYR A 359 3.09 -48.82 -9.21
C TYR A 359 1.83 -49.49 -8.67
N GLY A 360 0.69 -49.34 -9.33
CA GLY A 360 -0.59 -49.86 -8.89
C GLY A 360 -1.43 -50.51 -9.98
N ASP A 361 -0.81 -50.85 -11.12
CA ASP A 361 -1.37 -51.56 -12.29
C ASP A 361 -2.54 -50.87 -13.01
N GLU A 362 -3.30 -50.01 -12.33
CA GLU A 362 -4.41 -49.23 -12.85
C GLU A 362 -4.31 -47.76 -12.43
N ALA A 363 -4.96 -46.89 -13.20
CA ALA A 363 -5.08 -45.47 -12.90
C ALA A 363 -6.55 -45.02 -12.92
N ALA A 364 -6.99 -44.36 -11.86
CA ALA A 364 -8.29 -43.72 -11.77
C ALA A 364 -8.13 -42.20 -11.77
N ILE A 365 -8.71 -41.53 -12.77
CA ILE A 365 -8.67 -40.09 -12.93
C ILE A 365 -10.07 -39.52 -12.59
N GLY A 366 -10.10 -38.47 -11.79
CA GLY A 366 -11.32 -37.72 -11.48
C GLY A 366 -11.00 -36.25 -11.26
N TRP A 367 -12.01 -35.38 -11.34
CA TRP A 367 -11.81 -33.97 -11.00
C TRP A 367 -13.08 -33.33 -10.45
N THR A 368 -12.87 -32.35 -9.58
CA THR A 368 -13.91 -31.46 -9.04
C THR A 368 -13.54 -30.02 -9.31
N VAL A 369 -14.54 -29.13 -9.23
CA VAL A 369 -14.32 -27.69 -9.26
C VAL A 369 -14.72 -27.13 -7.91
N GLU A 370 -13.78 -26.45 -7.26
CA GLU A 370 -13.94 -25.86 -5.94
C GLU A 370 -13.53 -24.38 -6.00
N ASP A 371 -14.45 -23.49 -5.63
CA ASP A 371 -14.32 -22.04 -5.74
C ASP A 371 -13.95 -21.56 -7.16
N ALA A 372 -12.65 -21.29 -7.39
CA ALA A 372 -12.09 -20.78 -8.63
C ALA A 372 -10.93 -21.66 -9.13
N ARG A 373 -10.91 -22.93 -8.70
CA ARG A 373 -9.86 -23.91 -8.99
C ARG A 373 -10.47 -25.22 -9.44
N VAL A 374 -9.76 -25.93 -10.30
CA VAL A 374 -10.02 -27.34 -10.60
C VAL A 374 -9.06 -28.19 -9.81
N VAL A 375 -9.58 -29.23 -9.18
CA VAL A 375 -8.84 -30.21 -8.39
C VAL A 375 -8.92 -31.53 -9.15
N VAL A 376 -7.82 -31.97 -9.73
CA VAL A 376 -7.72 -33.24 -10.45
C VAL A 376 -7.01 -34.25 -9.57
N THR A 377 -7.58 -35.43 -9.43
CA THR A 377 -7.03 -36.56 -8.68
C THR A 377 -6.66 -37.68 -9.64
N VAL A 378 -5.44 -38.22 -9.49
CA VAL A 378 -5.00 -39.45 -10.15
C VAL A 378 -4.64 -40.45 -9.05
N ALA A 379 -5.41 -41.54 -8.96
CA ALA A 379 -5.26 -42.56 -7.93
C ALA A 379 -4.83 -43.90 -8.52
N ASP A 380 -4.08 -44.68 -7.74
CA ASP A 380 -3.64 -46.05 -8.08
C ASP A 380 -4.08 -47.07 -7.01
N ARG A 381 -3.74 -48.35 -7.23
CA ARG A 381 -3.90 -49.46 -6.26
C ARG A 381 -2.58 -50.03 -5.76
N GLY A 382 -1.52 -49.22 -5.80
CA GLY A 382 -0.19 -49.62 -5.41
C GLY A 382 0.01 -49.70 -3.89
N PRO A 383 1.27 -49.83 -3.44
CA PRO A 383 1.59 -49.92 -2.01
C PRO A 383 1.39 -48.62 -1.22
N GLY A 384 1.00 -47.51 -1.88
CA GLY A 384 0.92 -46.19 -1.29
C GLY A 384 2.28 -45.49 -1.16
N VAL A 385 2.30 -44.37 -0.44
CA VAL A 385 3.47 -43.50 -0.28
C VAL A 385 3.66 -43.18 1.21
N ASP A 386 4.89 -43.32 1.69
CA ASP A 386 5.27 -42.86 3.03
C ASP A 386 5.06 -41.34 3.14
N PRO A 387 4.19 -40.85 4.04
CA PRO A 387 3.95 -39.43 4.23
C PRO A 387 5.23 -38.62 4.52
N ALA A 388 6.23 -39.22 5.15
CA ALA A 388 7.51 -38.57 5.42
C ALA A 388 8.37 -38.37 4.16
N GLN A 389 8.11 -39.14 3.11
CA GLN A 389 8.85 -39.09 1.85
C GLN A 389 8.06 -38.42 0.71
N ALA A 390 6.73 -38.29 0.84
CA ALA A 390 5.84 -37.78 -0.20
C ALA A 390 6.33 -36.47 -0.83
N GLU A 391 6.78 -35.52 0.00
CA GLU A 391 7.28 -34.22 -0.48
C GLU A 391 8.62 -34.35 -1.21
N ARG A 392 9.52 -35.21 -0.71
CA ARG A 392 10.84 -35.45 -1.31
C ARG A 392 10.76 -36.19 -2.63
N LEU A 393 9.70 -36.97 -2.88
CA LEU A 393 9.50 -37.66 -4.16
C LEU A 393 9.29 -36.69 -5.34
N PHE A 394 9.01 -35.41 -5.07
CA PHE A 394 8.98 -34.38 -6.10
C PHE A 394 10.36 -33.77 -6.42
N GLU A 395 11.41 -34.10 -5.67
CA GLU A 395 12.77 -33.67 -5.98
C GLU A 395 13.32 -34.44 -7.20
N PRO A 396 14.06 -33.79 -8.10
CA PRO A 396 14.66 -34.46 -9.26
C PRO A 396 15.55 -35.63 -8.86
N PHE A 397 15.41 -36.75 -9.57
CA PHE A 397 16.20 -37.99 -9.39
C PHE A 397 15.95 -38.74 -8.08
N VAL A 398 14.99 -38.30 -7.25
CA VAL A 398 14.62 -39.02 -6.03
C VAL A 398 13.65 -40.15 -6.37
N ARG A 399 13.92 -41.33 -5.79
CA ARG A 399 13.07 -42.53 -5.86
C ARG A 399 12.81 -42.99 -4.42
N GLY A 400 11.62 -43.51 -4.13
CA GLY A 400 11.23 -43.93 -2.78
C GLY A 400 12.16 -44.98 -2.19
N ASP A 401 12.05 -46.24 -2.64
CA ASP A 401 12.87 -47.34 -2.13
C ASP A 401 13.75 -47.96 -3.24
N PRO A 402 15.08 -47.77 -3.21
CA PRO A 402 15.99 -48.28 -4.24
C PRO A 402 16.11 -49.82 -4.25
N SER A 403 15.73 -50.50 -3.17
CA SER A 403 15.88 -51.96 -3.04
C SER A 403 14.75 -52.76 -3.72
N ARG A 404 13.52 -52.23 -3.68
CA ARG A 404 12.30 -52.86 -4.21
C ARG A 404 12.05 -52.58 -5.70
N ASN A 405 12.74 -51.62 -6.30
CA ASN A 405 12.34 -50.99 -7.57
C ASN A 405 13.28 -51.22 -8.76
N ARG A 406 14.26 -52.14 -8.66
CA ARG A 406 15.16 -52.47 -9.79
C ARG A 406 14.43 -52.98 -11.03
N ALA A 407 13.22 -53.52 -10.87
CA ALA A 407 12.43 -54.05 -11.99
C ALA A 407 11.54 -53.00 -12.69
N THR A 408 11.23 -51.86 -12.05
CA THR A 408 10.19 -50.95 -12.61
C THR A 408 10.74 -49.90 -13.57
N GLY A 409 12.07 -49.72 -13.71
CA GLY A 409 12.76 -48.91 -14.74
C GLY A 409 12.34 -47.44 -14.88
N GLY A 410 13.08 -46.45 -14.35
CA GLY A 410 12.65 -45.04 -14.41
C GLY A 410 13.57 -43.98 -13.78
N THR A 411 13.44 -42.75 -14.28
CA THR A 411 14.42 -41.65 -14.16
C THR A 411 14.33 -40.85 -12.86
N GLY A 412 13.22 -40.96 -12.12
CA GLY A 412 12.93 -40.10 -10.96
C GLY A 412 12.61 -38.65 -11.34
N LEU A 413 12.37 -38.34 -12.62
CA LEU A 413 12.01 -37.00 -13.06
C LEU A 413 10.50 -36.77 -13.17
N GLY A 414 9.69 -37.83 -13.26
CA GLY A 414 8.25 -37.73 -13.54
C GLY A 414 7.50 -36.80 -12.59
N LEU A 415 7.68 -36.98 -11.28
CA LEU A 415 7.03 -36.13 -10.27
C LEU A 415 7.62 -34.72 -10.22
N ALA A 416 8.93 -34.56 -10.42
CA ALA A 416 9.56 -33.25 -10.55
C ALA A 416 9.01 -32.44 -11.73
N ILE A 417 8.78 -33.10 -12.89
CA ILE A 417 8.12 -32.51 -14.05
C ILE A 417 6.69 -32.09 -13.69
N VAL A 418 5.93 -32.95 -13.01
CA VAL A 418 4.57 -32.65 -12.57
C VAL A 418 4.53 -31.40 -11.69
N ARG A 419 5.42 -31.30 -10.70
CA ARG A 419 5.52 -30.13 -9.82
C ARG A 419 5.90 -28.88 -10.59
N SER A 420 6.90 -28.96 -11.47
CA SER A 420 7.31 -27.82 -12.29
C SER A 420 6.15 -27.31 -13.16
N ILE A 421 5.48 -28.19 -13.89
CA ILE A 421 4.36 -27.81 -14.76
C ILE A 421 3.19 -27.25 -13.94
N ALA A 422 2.81 -27.87 -12.81
CA ALA A 422 1.74 -27.35 -11.95
C ALA A 422 2.05 -25.94 -11.45
N SER A 423 3.30 -25.70 -11.02
CA SER A 423 3.75 -24.41 -10.50
C SER A 423 3.77 -23.33 -11.57
N HIS A 424 4.26 -23.66 -12.78
CA HIS A 424 4.23 -22.77 -13.95
C HIS A 424 2.81 -22.36 -14.35
N HIS A 425 1.80 -23.18 -14.04
CA HIS A 425 0.39 -22.87 -14.28
C HIS A 425 -0.31 -22.20 -13.08
N GLY A 426 0.45 -21.73 -12.08
CA GLY A 426 -0.10 -21.09 -10.87
C GLY A 426 -0.84 -22.05 -9.93
N GLY A 427 -0.58 -23.35 -10.09
CA GLY A 427 -1.18 -24.44 -9.34
C GLY A 427 -0.23 -25.10 -8.34
N SER A 428 -0.67 -26.23 -7.81
CA SER A 428 0.09 -27.05 -6.87
C SER A 428 -0.19 -28.54 -7.09
N VAL A 429 0.70 -29.39 -6.60
CA VAL A 429 0.52 -30.84 -6.60
C VAL A 429 0.89 -31.41 -5.24
N THR A 430 0.10 -32.36 -4.75
CA THR A 430 0.38 -33.14 -3.55
C THR A 430 0.28 -34.63 -3.86
N LEU A 431 0.92 -35.44 -3.01
CA LEU A 431 0.89 -36.89 -3.10
C LEU A 431 0.58 -37.44 -1.70
N ALA A 432 -0.42 -38.31 -1.61
CA ALA A 432 -0.84 -38.93 -0.36
C ALA A 432 -1.14 -40.42 -0.58
N THR A 433 -1.21 -41.18 0.51
CA THR A 433 -1.80 -42.52 0.48
C THR A 433 -3.32 -42.37 0.53
N ARG A 434 -4.03 -43.27 -0.15
CA ARG A 434 -5.49 -43.33 -0.14
C ARG A 434 -6.02 -43.67 1.26
N ASP A 435 -7.10 -43.02 1.66
CA ASP A 435 -7.74 -43.25 2.97
C ASP A 435 -8.66 -44.49 2.96
N ASP A 436 -9.18 -44.86 1.78
CA ASP A 436 -10.23 -45.87 1.58
C ASP A 436 -9.71 -47.25 1.15
N ALA A 437 -8.49 -47.31 0.60
CA ALA A 437 -7.89 -48.50 0.01
C ALA A 437 -6.35 -48.39 0.00
N PRO A 438 -5.60 -49.49 -0.18
CA PRO A 438 -4.19 -49.38 -0.52
C PRO A 438 -4.01 -48.67 -1.88
N GLY A 439 -3.07 -47.73 -1.94
CA GLY A 439 -2.76 -46.96 -3.15
C GLY A 439 -2.30 -45.55 -2.86
N ALA A 440 -1.76 -44.87 -3.86
CA ALA A 440 -1.45 -43.44 -3.78
C ALA A 440 -2.49 -42.60 -4.52
N VAL A 441 -2.62 -41.33 -4.12
CA VAL A 441 -3.42 -40.32 -4.81
C VAL A 441 -2.57 -39.07 -5.01
N ALA A 442 -2.36 -38.72 -6.28
CA ALA A 442 -1.77 -37.44 -6.66
C ALA A 442 -2.90 -36.43 -6.89
N THR A 443 -2.84 -35.29 -6.21
CA THR A 443 -3.86 -34.23 -6.32
C THR A 443 -3.24 -32.98 -6.92
N VAL A 444 -3.73 -32.57 -8.09
CA VAL A 444 -3.26 -31.40 -8.85
C VAL A 444 -4.34 -30.32 -8.76
N THR A 445 -3.96 -29.14 -8.27
CA THR A 445 -4.87 -27.99 -8.17
C THR A 445 -4.44 -26.92 -9.16
N LEU A 446 -5.32 -26.51 -10.07
CA LEU A 446 -5.04 -25.46 -11.06
C LEU A 446 -6.08 -24.33 -10.97
N PRO A 447 -5.71 -23.06 -11.20
CA PRO A 447 -6.67 -21.95 -11.28
C PRO A 447 -7.51 -22.04 -12.57
N LEU A 448 -8.82 -21.82 -12.44
CA LEU A 448 -9.69 -21.73 -13.61
C LEU A 448 -9.43 -20.44 -14.39
N ALA A 449 -9.55 -20.52 -15.71
CA ALA A 449 -9.48 -19.37 -16.61
C ALA A 449 -10.70 -18.48 -16.37
N ARG A 450 -10.46 -17.21 -16.03
CA ARG A 450 -11.50 -16.19 -15.91
C ARG A 450 -12.13 -15.82 -17.25
#